data_AF-A0A834DUQ5-F1
#
_entry.id   AF-A0A834DUQ5-F1
#
_cell.length_a   1.000
_cell.length_b   1.000
_cell.length_c   1.000
_cell.angle_alpha   90.00
_cell.angle_beta   90.00
_cell.angle_gamma   90.00
#
_symmetry.space_group_name_H-M   'P 1'
#
loop_
_entity.id
_entity.type
_entity.pdbx_description
1 polymer ?
#
loop_
_entity_poly.entity_id
_entity_poly.type
_entity_poly.pdbx_seq_one_letter_code
_entity_poly.pdbx_strand_id
1 'polypeptide(L)'
;MAVNFKDPACGFCCREVVDFINNKILQNGGTPSFYLRHLGESWGDTERKLRDILTDSGISGARKNAYAWSTLALAVRFAERQRKEDKVKVVKLQKQLEEQQLLNDALVGMVNRLRDTQESERGKAQLQLQQNLTALRGVQAERDAMKNVLLTVLSTQSDKQEGPAEEDERKQTDTGAAAQTAAGLTLKNFRTRWAVSGVQHSG
;
A
#
# COMPACT_ATOMS: atom_id res chain seq x y z
N MET A 1 52.28 -5.89 18.84
CA MET A 1 51.11 -5.22 19.45
C MET A 1 49.95 -6.19 19.39
N ALA A 2 49.17 -6.31 20.47
CA ALA A 2 48.00 -7.19 20.46
C ALA A 2 46.93 -6.59 19.56
N VAL A 3 46.58 -5.32 19.74
CA VAL A 3 45.62 -4.58 18.89
C VAL A 3 46.39 -3.74 17.87
N ASN A 4 46.00 -3.84 16.60
CA ASN A 4 46.57 -3.03 15.52
C ASN A 4 45.67 -1.82 15.21
N PHE A 5 46.08 -0.61 15.60
CA PHE A 5 45.33 0.62 15.29
C PHE A 5 45.25 0.90 13.78
N LYS A 6 46.16 0.36 12.97
CA LYS A 6 46.09 0.49 11.50
C LYS A 6 45.02 -0.40 10.88
N ASP A 7 44.45 -1.35 11.63
CA ASP A 7 43.34 -2.16 11.17
C ASP A 7 42.07 -1.27 11.10
N PRO A 8 41.48 -1.05 9.92
CA PRO A 8 40.25 -0.27 9.79
C PRO A 8 39.08 -0.86 10.58
N ALA A 9 39.13 -2.16 10.91
CA ALA A 9 38.12 -2.84 11.70
C ALA A 9 38.42 -2.84 13.21
N CYS A 10 39.50 -2.21 13.69
CA CYS A 10 39.84 -2.25 15.12
C CYS A 10 38.77 -1.62 16.03
N GLY A 11 37.92 -0.73 15.50
CA GLY A 11 36.81 -0.10 16.22
C GLY A 11 37.20 1.00 17.21
N PHE A 12 38.50 1.20 17.45
CA PHE A 12 39.00 2.29 18.29
C PHE A 12 39.29 3.55 17.46
N CYS A 13 38.82 4.70 17.95
CA CYS A 13 39.06 5.99 17.30
C CYS A 13 40.33 6.70 17.81
N CYS A 14 40.78 6.37 19.02
CA CYS A 14 41.88 7.03 19.70
C CYS A 14 43.09 6.10 19.82
N ARG A 15 44.25 6.56 19.34
CA ARG A 15 45.50 5.80 19.40
C ARG A 15 45.93 5.56 20.85
N GLU A 16 45.74 6.56 21.70
CA GLU A 16 46.10 6.55 23.12
C GLU A 16 45.41 5.40 23.87
N VAL A 17 44.15 5.14 23.52
CA VAL A 17 43.36 4.03 24.10
C VAL A 17 43.93 2.68 23.65
N VAL A 18 44.29 2.55 22.37
CA VAL A 18 44.89 1.33 21.84
C VAL A 18 46.26 1.07 22.46
N ASP A 19 47.08 2.11 22.61
CA ASP A 19 48.40 2.00 23.23
C ASP A 19 48.26 1.64 24.73
N PHE A 20 47.29 2.21 25.44
CA PHE A 20 46.98 1.85 26.83
C PHE A 20 46.56 0.38 26.95
N ILE A 21 45.62 -0.08 26.10
CA ILE A 21 45.16 -1.47 26.10
C ILE A 21 46.31 -2.43 25.78
N ASN A 22 47.11 -2.11 24.75
CA ASN A 22 48.29 -2.90 24.39
C ASN A 22 49.29 -2.98 25.56
N ASN A 23 49.54 -1.86 26.24
CA ASN A 23 50.40 -1.83 27.42
C ASN A 23 49.82 -2.67 28.56
N LYS A 24 48.51 -2.59 28.83
CA LYS A 24 47.85 -3.42 29.85
C LYS A 24 47.91 -4.90 29.53
N ILE A 25 47.78 -5.29 28.26
CA ILE A 25 47.94 -6.70 27.87
C ILE A 25 49.38 -7.16 28.14
N LEU A 26 50.39 -6.37 27.75
CA LEU A 26 51.81 -6.71 27.94
C LEU A 26 52.21 -6.76 29.43
N GLN A 27 51.80 -5.78 30.23
CA GLN A 27 52.07 -5.73 31.68
C GLN A 27 51.54 -6.95 32.44
N ASN A 28 50.46 -7.55 31.94
CA ASN A 28 49.82 -8.71 32.53
C ASN A 28 50.33 -10.05 31.95
N GLY A 29 51.43 -10.02 31.18
CA GLY A 29 52.02 -11.21 30.56
C GLY A 29 51.26 -11.72 29.33
N GLY A 30 50.38 -10.90 28.75
CA GLY A 30 49.65 -11.23 27.54
C GLY A 30 50.52 -11.15 26.29
N THR A 31 50.30 -12.08 25.37
CA THR A 31 51.05 -12.13 24.11
C THR A 31 50.24 -11.52 22.95
N PRO A 32 50.91 -10.84 22.00
CA PRO A 32 50.26 -10.38 20.77
C PRO A 32 49.62 -11.52 19.94
N SER A 33 50.12 -12.75 20.09
CA SER A 33 49.59 -13.94 19.42
C SER A 33 48.17 -14.29 19.83
N PHE A 34 47.74 -13.85 21.01
CA PHE A 34 46.39 -14.07 21.50
C PHE A 34 45.36 -13.39 20.58
N TYR A 35 45.52 -12.08 20.36
CA TYR A 35 44.63 -11.33 19.48
C TYR A 35 44.57 -11.95 18.08
N LEU A 36 45.73 -12.31 17.52
CA LEU A 36 45.81 -12.92 16.19
C LEU A 36 45.06 -14.27 16.11
N ARG A 37 45.17 -15.10 17.15
CA ARG A 37 44.51 -16.41 17.22
C ARG A 37 42.98 -16.29 17.22
N HIS A 38 42.46 -15.27 17.90
CA HIS A 38 41.02 -15.07 18.07
C HIS A 38 40.40 -14.12 17.04
N LEU A 39 41.17 -13.62 16.06
CA LEU A 39 40.68 -12.73 14.99
C LEU A 39 39.54 -13.32 14.16
N GLY A 40 39.52 -14.64 13.98
CA GLY A 40 38.57 -15.38 13.16
C GLY A 40 37.45 -16.07 13.93
N GLU A 41 37.45 -15.95 15.26
CA GLU A 41 36.43 -16.59 16.10
C GLU A 41 35.16 -15.74 16.19
N SER A 42 34.03 -16.38 16.47
CA SER A 42 32.79 -15.67 16.75
C SER A 42 32.88 -14.95 18.10
N TRP A 43 32.11 -13.87 18.26
CA TRP A 43 32.00 -13.20 19.56
C TRP A 43 31.54 -14.16 20.65
N GLY A 44 30.54 -15.00 20.36
CA GLY A 44 30.01 -15.97 21.32
C GLY A 44 31.04 -16.98 21.81
N ASP A 45 31.94 -17.44 20.94
CA ASP A 45 33.01 -18.37 21.32
C ASP A 45 34.10 -17.67 22.16
N THR A 46 34.43 -16.43 21.79
CA THR A 46 35.40 -15.60 22.53
C THR A 46 34.89 -15.29 23.94
N GLU A 47 33.61 -14.94 24.08
CA GLU A 47 32.96 -14.67 25.36
C GLU A 47 32.87 -15.92 26.24
N ARG A 48 32.57 -17.09 25.65
CA ARG A 48 32.55 -18.36 26.38
C ARG A 48 33.93 -18.70 26.95
N LYS A 49 34.99 -18.55 26.15
CA LYS A 49 36.36 -18.76 26.60
C LYS A 49 36.80 -17.77 27.69
N LEU A 50 36.32 -16.51 27.62
CA LEU A 50 36.51 -15.53 28.69
C LEU A 50 35.91 -16.01 30.00
N ARG A 51 34.67 -16.50 29.95
CA ARG A 51 33.99 -17.05 31.12
C ARG A 51 34.79 -18.19 31.74
N ASP A 52 35.21 -19.17 30.93
CA ASP A 52 35.95 -20.34 31.40
C ASP A 52 37.23 -19.94 32.15
N ILE A 53 37.98 -18.99 31.59
CA ILE A 53 39.23 -18.48 32.17
C ILE A 53 38.98 -17.66 33.45
N LEU A 54 37.89 -16.93 33.52
CA LEU A 54 37.53 -16.17 34.72
C LEU A 54 37.11 -17.11 35.86
N THR A 55 36.40 -18.19 35.56
CA THR A 55 35.94 -19.18 36.55
C THR A 55 37.03 -20.13 37.03
N ASP A 56 38.10 -20.31 36.26
CA ASP A 56 39.21 -21.19 36.64
C ASP A 56 40.06 -20.57 37.78
N SER A 57 40.10 -21.22 38.94
CA SER A 57 40.91 -20.80 40.09
C SER A 57 42.41 -21.04 39.89
N GLY A 58 42.81 -21.90 38.94
CA GLY A 58 44.21 -22.21 38.62
C GLY A 58 44.91 -21.14 37.80
N ILE A 59 44.19 -20.15 37.28
CA ILE A 59 44.75 -19.08 36.46
C ILE A 59 45.08 -17.86 37.31
N SER A 60 46.32 -17.35 37.18
CA SER A 60 46.74 -16.14 37.89
C SER A 60 45.91 -14.91 37.52
N GLY A 61 45.70 -14.00 38.47
CA GLY A 61 44.95 -12.77 38.24
C GLY A 61 45.52 -11.91 37.10
N ALA A 62 46.85 -11.89 36.95
CA ALA A 62 47.50 -11.22 35.81
C ALA A 62 47.05 -11.82 34.48
N ARG A 63 47.05 -13.16 34.33
CA ARG A 63 46.62 -13.81 33.09
C ARG A 63 45.13 -13.56 32.80
N LYS A 64 44.28 -13.54 33.83
CA LYS A 64 42.85 -13.16 33.70
C LYS A 64 42.71 -11.73 33.18
N ASN A 65 43.48 -10.78 33.72
CA ASN A 65 43.48 -9.40 33.26
C ASN A 65 43.96 -9.26 31.81
N ALA A 66 45.06 -9.92 31.44
CA ALA A 66 45.55 -9.92 30.06
C ALA A 66 44.48 -10.42 29.07
N TYR A 67 43.77 -11.48 29.46
CA TYR A 67 42.68 -12.06 28.67
C TYR A 67 41.46 -11.13 28.61
N ALA A 68 41.08 -10.48 29.71
CA ALA A 68 39.99 -9.49 29.75
C ALA A 68 40.27 -8.27 28.84
N TRP A 69 41.48 -7.71 28.88
CA TRP A 69 41.85 -6.60 27.99
C TRP A 69 41.89 -7.02 26.52
N SER A 70 42.36 -8.23 26.24
CA SER A 70 42.41 -8.75 24.87
C SER A 70 41.02 -9.04 24.31
N THR A 71 40.12 -9.57 25.13
CA THR A 71 38.72 -9.82 24.76
C THR A 71 37.93 -8.54 24.59
N LEU A 72 38.15 -7.52 25.42
CA LEU A 72 37.59 -6.19 25.20
C LEU A 72 37.96 -5.64 23.82
N ALA A 73 39.24 -5.76 23.42
CA ALA A 73 39.67 -5.32 22.11
C ALA A 73 39.00 -6.09 20.96
N LEU A 74 38.83 -7.41 21.11
CA LEU A 74 38.11 -8.24 20.14
C LEU A 74 36.62 -7.89 20.08
N ALA A 75 35.99 -7.55 21.21
CA ALA A 75 34.60 -7.12 21.29
C ALA A 75 34.37 -5.85 20.49
N VAL A 76 35.23 -4.84 20.69
CA VAL A 76 35.15 -3.55 20.00
C VAL A 76 35.34 -3.73 18.49
N ARG A 77 36.30 -4.56 18.08
CA ARG A 77 36.49 -4.93 16.67
C ARG A 77 35.27 -5.64 16.09
N PHE A 78 34.70 -6.61 16.81
CA PHE A 78 33.52 -7.34 16.36
C PHE A 78 32.32 -6.39 16.18
N ALA A 79 32.09 -5.49 17.14
CA ALA A 79 31.03 -4.49 17.07
C ALA A 79 31.19 -3.55 15.86
N GLU A 80 32.41 -3.06 15.60
CA GLU A 80 32.63 -2.19 14.44
C GLU A 80 32.50 -2.95 13.11
N ARG A 81 32.96 -4.19 13.05
CA ARG A 81 32.74 -5.05 11.87
C ARG A 81 31.25 -5.28 11.61
N GLN A 82 30.50 -5.68 12.65
CA GLN A 82 29.06 -5.90 12.57
C GLN A 82 28.34 -4.64 12.09
N ARG A 83 28.67 -3.48 12.66
CA ARG A 83 28.12 -2.19 12.26
C ARG A 83 28.36 -1.88 10.77
N LYS A 84 29.56 -2.17 10.25
CA LYS A 84 29.88 -1.98 8.83
C LYS A 84 29.07 -2.90 7.93
N GLU A 85 28.98 -4.18 8.30
CA GLU A 85 28.18 -5.16 7.56
C GLU A 85 26.69 -4.78 7.55
N ASP A 86 26.16 -4.34 8.70
CA ASP A 86 24.76 -3.94 8.82
C ASP A 86 24.44 -2.67 8.04
N LYS A 87 25.37 -1.69 8.00
CA LYS A 87 25.22 -0.52 7.12
C LYS A 87 25.05 -0.92 5.65
N VAL A 88 25.86 -1.86 5.17
CA VAL A 88 25.76 -2.35 3.78
C VAL A 88 24.43 -3.05 3.54
N LYS A 89 23.97 -3.87 4.48
CA LYS A 89 22.64 -4.53 4.39
C LYS A 89 21.51 -3.50 4.37
N VAL A 90 21.55 -2.49 5.24
CA VAL A 90 20.54 -1.43 5.32
C VAL A 90 20.47 -0.67 4.00
N VAL A 91 21.61 -0.28 3.43
CA VAL A 91 21.66 0.41 2.12
C VAL A 91 21.05 -0.47 1.02
N LYS A 92 21.36 -1.77 1.02
CA LYS A 92 20.77 -2.71 0.04
C LYS A 92 19.24 -2.81 0.20
N LEU A 93 18.75 -2.90 1.43
CA LEU A 93 17.31 -2.97 1.73
C LEU A 93 16.59 -1.68 1.34
N GLN A 94 17.20 -0.52 1.60
CA GLN A 94 16.65 0.78 1.20
C GLN A 94 16.49 0.86 -0.32
N LYS A 95 17.51 0.45 -1.08
CA LYS A 95 17.43 0.41 -2.54
C LYS A 95 16.29 -0.49 -3.04
N GLN A 96 16.12 -1.67 -2.43
CA GLN A 96 15.02 -2.57 -2.78
C GLN A 96 13.65 -1.97 -2.47
N LEU A 97 13.54 -1.24 -1.35
CA LEU A 97 12.31 -0.56 -0.99
C LEU A 97 11.97 0.57 -1.97
N GLU A 98 12.96 1.38 -2.37
CA GLU A 98 12.80 2.42 -3.39
C GLU A 98 12.31 1.83 -4.73
N GLU A 99 12.92 0.73 -5.18
CA GLU A 99 12.49 0.01 -6.38
C GLU A 99 11.03 -0.47 -6.27
N GLN A 100 10.65 -1.03 -5.13
CA GLN A 100 9.26 -1.47 -4.87
C GLN A 100 8.28 -0.30 -4.82
N GLN A 101 8.67 0.83 -4.24
CA GLN A 101 7.86 2.04 -4.20
C GLN A 101 7.60 2.57 -5.62
N LEU A 102 8.63 2.64 -6.47
CA LEU A 102 8.47 3.06 -7.86
C LEU A 102 7.52 2.15 -8.65
N LEU A 103 7.60 0.83 -8.45
CA LEU A 103 6.68 -0.12 -9.08
C LEU A 103 5.24 0.06 -8.58
N ASN A 104 5.07 0.30 -7.27
CA ASN A 104 3.76 0.56 -6.68
C ASN A 104 3.16 1.86 -7.21
N ASP A 105 3.93 2.94 -7.26
CA ASP A 105 3.50 4.22 -7.81
C ASP A 105 3.11 4.10 -9.29
N ALA A 106 3.85 3.33 -10.08
CA ALA A 106 3.49 3.02 -11.46
C ALA A 106 2.17 2.24 -11.56
N LEU A 107 1.98 1.22 -10.71
CA LEU A 107 0.73 0.44 -10.65
C LEU A 107 -0.46 1.32 -10.25
N VAL A 108 -0.31 2.14 -9.21
CA VAL A 108 -1.34 3.10 -8.78
C VAL A 108 -1.66 4.09 -9.91
N GLY A 109 -0.63 4.59 -10.61
CA GLY A 109 -0.78 5.44 -11.78
C GLY A 109 -1.59 4.76 -12.90
N MET A 110 -1.31 3.49 -13.21
CA MET A 110 -2.07 2.73 -14.20
C MET A 110 -3.53 2.50 -13.77
N VAL A 111 -3.77 2.12 -12.51
CA VAL A 111 -5.12 1.92 -11.97
C VAL A 111 -5.94 3.21 -12.03
N ASN A 112 -5.35 4.35 -11.67
CA ASN A 112 -6.01 5.64 -11.74
C ASN A 112 -6.39 6.00 -13.18
N ARG A 113 -5.46 5.79 -14.14
CA ARG A 113 -5.76 6.01 -15.57
C ARG A 113 -6.92 5.15 -16.05
N LEU A 114 -6.95 3.87 -15.70
CA LEU A 114 -8.05 2.97 -16.07
C LEU A 114 -9.38 3.41 -15.45
N ARG A 115 -9.35 3.87 -14.19
CA ARG A 115 -10.53 4.41 -13.52
C ARG A 115 -11.04 5.66 -14.23
N ASP A 116 -10.15 6.57 -14.59
CA ASP A 116 -10.51 7.84 -15.24
C ASP A 116 -11.04 7.60 -16.66
N THR A 117 -10.46 6.65 -17.42
CA THR A 117 -11.01 6.26 -18.73
C THR A 117 -12.39 5.64 -18.60
N GLN A 118 -12.58 4.75 -17.62
CA GLN A 118 -13.87 4.13 -17.37
C GLN A 118 -14.95 5.16 -16.99
N GLU A 119 -14.59 6.12 -16.15
CA GLU A 119 -15.53 7.17 -15.74
C GLU A 119 -15.90 8.09 -16.91
N SER A 120 -14.93 8.42 -17.77
CA SER A 120 -15.18 9.17 -19.01
C SER A 120 -16.12 8.42 -19.96
N GLU A 121 -15.91 7.13 -20.16
CA GLU A 121 -16.76 6.27 -20.99
C GLU A 121 -18.17 6.15 -20.43
N ARG A 122 -18.30 5.96 -19.11
CA ARG A 122 -19.60 5.94 -18.43
C ARG A 122 -20.34 7.26 -18.60
N GLY A 123 -19.66 8.39 -18.41
CA GLY A 123 -20.24 9.71 -18.62
C GLY A 123 -20.74 9.91 -20.06
N LYS A 124 -19.94 9.51 -21.06
CA LYS A 124 -20.35 9.56 -22.48
C LYS A 124 -21.56 8.68 -22.76
N ALA A 125 -21.57 7.44 -22.27
CA ALA A 125 -22.68 6.52 -22.44
C ALA A 125 -23.97 7.06 -21.79
N GLN A 126 -23.85 7.68 -20.61
CA GLN A 126 -24.98 8.30 -19.92
C GLN A 126 -25.54 9.50 -20.71
N LEU A 127 -24.68 10.35 -21.27
CA LEU A 127 -25.11 11.47 -22.12
C LEU A 127 -25.81 10.97 -23.39
N GLN A 128 -25.26 9.97 -24.07
CA GLN A 128 -25.90 9.36 -25.25
C GLN A 128 -27.26 8.76 -24.91
N LEU A 129 -27.36 8.06 -23.77
CA LEU A 129 -28.64 7.52 -23.30
C LEU A 129 -29.68 8.63 -23.09
N GLN A 130 -29.29 9.73 -22.45
CA GLN A 130 -30.19 10.88 -22.25
C GLN A 130 -30.65 11.50 -23.57
N GLN A 131 -29.74 11.70 -24.53
CA GLN A 131 -30.06 12.21 -25.86
C GLN A 131 -31.04 11.30 -26.61
N ASN A 132 -30.81 9.99 -26.57
CA ASN A 132 -31.69 9.01 -27.18
C ASN A 132 -33.08 9.01 -26.53
N LEU A 133 -33.14 9.11 -25.19
CA LEU A 133 -34.41 9.20 -24.47
C LEU A 133 -35.17 10.48 -24.80
N THR A 134 -34.50 11.63 -24.96
CA THR A 134 -35.16 12.87 -25.38
C THR A 134 -35.66 12.80 -26.82
N ALA A 135 -34.88 12.23 -27.73
CA ALA A 135 -35.29 12.02 -29.11
C ALA A 135 -36.51 11.09 -29.20
N LEU A 136 -36.49 9.98 -28.45
CA LEU A 136 -37.60 9.02 -28.41
C LEU A 136 -38.87 9.65 -27.84
N ARG A 137 -38.75 10.52 -26.82
CA ARG A 137 -39.88 11.30 -26.30
C ARG A 137 -40.43 12.27 -27.36
N GLY A 138 -39.57 12.89 -28.16
CA GLY A 138 -39.97 13.75 -29.28
C GLY A 138 -40.79 12.97 -30.32
N VAL A 139 -40.27 11.84 -30.80
CA VAL A 139 -40.97 10.96 -31.76
C VAL A 139 -42.30 10.44 -31.18
N GLN A 140 -42.33 10.13 -29.88
CA GLN A 140 -43.56 9.72 -29.22
C GLN A 140 -44.61 10.84 -29.23
N ALA A 141 -44.21 12.08 -28.94
CA ALA A 141 -45.10 13.23 -28.99
C ALA A 141 -45.62 13.51 -30.41
N GLU A 142 -44.77 13.40 -31.44
CA GLU A 142 -45.18 13.51 -32.85
C GLU A 142 -46.21 12.44 -33.23
N ARG A 143 -45.94 11.18 -32.85
CA ARG A 143 -46.87 10.06 -33.10
C ARG A 143 -48.21 10.28 -32.39
N ASP A 144 -48.19 10.79 -31.16
CA ASP A 144 -49.41 11.08 -30.42
C ASP A 144 -50.17 12.27 -31.04
N ALA A 145 -49.47 13.29 -31.56
CA ALA A 145 -50.08 14.36 -32.34
C ALA A 145 -50.73 13.85 -33.64
N MET A 146 -50.06 12.98 -34.38
CA MET A 146 -50.64 12.36 -35.60
C MET A 146 -51.88 11.53 -35.27
N LYS A 147 -51.87 10.76 -34.17
CA LYS A 147 -53.05 10.02 -33.70
C LYS A 147 -54.21 10.96 -33.39
N ASN A 148 -53.95 12.07 -32.72
CA ASN A 148 -54.99 13.05 -32.41
C ASN A 148 -55.58 13.68 -33.69
N VAL A 149 -54.75 14.02 -34.68
CA VAL A 149 -55.21 14.50 -35.99
C VAL A 149 -56.10 13.47 -36.68
N LEU A 150 -55.67 12.20 -36.72
CA LEU A 150 -56.48 11.13 -37.32
C LEU A 150 -57.82 10.95 -36.60
N LEU A 151 -57.84 11.00 -35.27
CA LEU A 151 -59.09 10.92 -34.49
C LEU A 151 -60.05 12.07 -34.84
N THR A 152 -59.55 13.31 -34.96
CA THR A 152 -60.39 14.45 -35.37
C THR A 152 -60.93 14.34 -36.80
N VAL A 153 -60.14 13.79 -37.73
CA VAL A 153 -60.60 13.57 -39.12
C VAL A 153 -61.66 12.47 -39.17
N LEU A 154 -61.49 11.39 -38.41
CA LEU A 154 -62.47 10.31 -38.33
C LEU A 154 -63.78 10.77 -37.66
N SER A 155 -63.71 11.58 -36.60
CA SER A 155 -64.92 12.13 -35.97
C SER A 155 -65.68 13.06 -36.91
N THR A 156 -64.98 13.95 -37.63
CA THR A 156 -65.62 14.84 -38.64
C THR A 156 -66.13 14.11 -39.89
N GLN A 157 -65.65 12.89 -40.18
CA GLN A 157 -66.25 12.00 -41.18
C GLN A 157 -67.49 11.28 -40.64
N SER A 158 -67.51 10.90 -39.37
CA SER A 158 -68.69 10.34 -38.70
C SER A 158 -69.84 11.36 -38.68
N ASP A 159 -69.53 12.64 -38.41
CA ASP A 159 -70.51 13.74 -38.43
C ASP A 159 -71.05 14.07 -39.84
N LYS A 160 -70.43 13.56 -40.91
CA LYS A 160 -70.95 13.70 -42.29
C LYS A 160 -71.93 12.59 -42.70
N GLN A 161 -72.16 11.58 -41.86
CA GLN A 161 -73.19 10.56 -42.08
C GLN A 161 -74.46 10.74 -41.25
N GLU A 162 -74.55 11.74 -40.38
CA GLU A 162 -75.80 12.07 -39.67
C GLU A 162 -76.30 13.47 -40.05
N GLY A 163 -77.34 13.48 -40.89
CA GLY A 163 -78.32 14.58 -40.94
C GLY A 163 -79.33 14.47 -39.78
N PRO A 164 -80.03 15.55 -39.44
CA PRO A 164 -80.04 16.11 -38.09
C PRO A 164 -81.28 15.75 -37.27
N ALA A 165 -81.15 15.79 -35.94
CA ALA A 165 -82.26 16.08 -35.03
C ALA A 165 -81.78 17.04 -33.95
N GLU A 166 -82.59 18.07 -33.75
CA GLU A 166 -82.37 19.28 -32.95
C GLU A 166 -82.33 19.05 -31.43
N GLU A 167 -81.76 20.08 -30.77
CA GLU A 167 -82.04 20.65 -29.43
C GLU A 167 -82.15 19.72 -28.20
N ASP A 168 -81.35 19.99 -27.16
CA ASP A 168 -81.83 20.87 -26.07
C ASP A 168 -80.71 21.25 -25.05
N GLU A 169 -80.99 22.39 -24.42
CA GLU A 169 -80.37 23.20 -23.39
C GLU A 169 -79.47 22.62 -22.25
N ARG A 170 -78.51 23.49 -21.88
CA ARG A 170 -78.20 24.04 -20.52
C ARG A 170 -77.02 23.53 -19.66
N LYS A 171 -76.19 24.54 -19.34
CA LYS A 171 -75.49 24.90 -18.08
C LYS A 171 -74.19 24.17 -17.73
N GLN A 172 -73.03 24.84 -17.75
CA GLN A 172 -72.43 25.81 -16.80
C GLN A 172 -71.65 25.16 -15.64
N THR A 173 -70.37 25.57 -15.53
CA THR A 173 -69.49 25.63 -14.33
C THR A 173 -69.06 24.29 -13.71
N ASP A 174 -67.86 24.07 -13.16
CA ASP A 174 -66.72 24.94 -12.86
C ASP A 174 -65.47 24.05 -12.64
N THR A 175 -64.31 24.57 -13.03
CA THR A 175 -63.06 24.67 -12.26
C THR A 175 -62.55 23.54 -11.36
N GLY A 176 -61.27 23.18 -11.56
CA GLY A 176 -60.37 22.53 -10.58
C GLY A 176 -59.41 21.53 -11.25
N ALA A 177 -58.28 21.91 -11.84
CA ALA A 177 -57.02 22.33 -11.19
C ALA A 177 -56.53 21.38 -10.06
N ALA A 178 -55.57 20.49 -10.40
CA ALA A 178 -54.43 20.03 -9.59
C ALA A 178 -53.83 18.79 -10.29
N ALA A 179 -52.70 18.88 -11.01
CA ALA A 179 -51.35 18.83 -10.45
C ALA A 179 -51.18 17.75 -9.35
N GLN A 180 -50.52 16.64 -9.68
CA GLN A 180 -49.24 16.26 -9.05
C GLN A 180 -48.69 14.91 -9.56
N THR A 181 -47.54 15.05 -10.19
CA THR A 181 -46.34 14.22 -10.13
C THR A 181 -46.19 13.43 -8.83
N ALA A 182 -45.87 12.13 -8.92
CA ALA A 182 -44.85 11.51 -8.06
C ALA A 182 -44.41 10.17 -8.64
N ALA A 183 -43.18 10.16 -9.17
CA ALA A 183 -42.39 8.96 -9.33
C ALA A 183 -42.14 8.31 -7.97
N GLY A 184 -42.33 7.00 -7.89
CA GLY A 184 -42.03 6.18 -6.71
C GLY A 184 -41.37 4.87 -7.12
N LEU A 185 -40.17 4.96 -7.71
CA LEU A 185 -39.26 3.83 -7.89
C LEU A 185 -38.77 3.40 -6.50
N THR A 186 -39.23 2.24 -6.01
CA THR A 186 -38.54 1.53 -4.92
C THR A 186 -37.87 0.29 -5.48
N LEU A 187 -36.65 0.45 -6.02
CA LEU A 187 -35.71 -0.66 -6.18
C LEU A 187 -35.02 -0.88 -4.83
N LYS A 188 -35.48 -1.87 -4.06
CA LYS A 188 -34.79 -2.33 -2.85
C LYS A 188 -33.72 -3.35 -3.23
N ASN A 189 -32.49 -3.04 -2.83
CA ASN A 189 -31.47 -3.96 -2.32
C ASN A 189 -30.89 -5.03 -3.25
N PHE A 190 -29.80 -4.67 -3.95
CA PHE A 190 -28.71 -5.63 -4.22
C PHE A 190 -27.57 -5.38 -3.22
N ARG A 191 -27.51 -6.25 -2.20
CA ARG A 191 -26.39 -6.35 -1.26
C ARG A 191 -25.36 -7.29 -1.87
N THR A 192 -24.30 -6.75 -2.47
CA THR A 192 -23.16 -7.54 -2.96
C THR A 192 -22.33 -8.05 -1.78
N ARG A 193 -22.30 -9.38 -1.66
CA ARG A 193 -21.46 -10.15 -0.75
C ARG A 193 -20.09 -10.32 -1.39
N TRP A 194 -19.08 -9.63 -0.87
CA TRP A 194 -17.69 -9.93 -1.18
C TRP A 194 -17.30 -11.20 -0.41
N ALA A 195 -17.17 -12.32 -1.12
CA ALA A 195 -16.52 -13.51 -0.61
C ALA A 195 -15.02 -13.41 -0.93
N VAL A 196 -14.24 -13.14 0.10
CA VAL A 196 -12.81 -13.41 0.15
C VAL A 196 -12.65 -14.93 0.08
N SER A 197 -12.09 -15.45 -1.02
CA SER A 197 -11.49 -16.78 -1.03
C SER A 197 -9.98 -16.61 -1.09
N GLY A 198 -9.35 -16.84 0.06
CA GLY A 198 -7.93 -17.08 0.17
C GLY A 198 -7.55 -18.45 -0.38
N VAL A 199 -6.48 -18.45 -1.17
CA VAL A 199 -5.31 -19.34 -1.07
C VAL A 199 -5.57 -20.77 -0.56
N GLN A 200 -5.49 -21.74 -1.47
CA GLN A 200 -4.86 -23.03 -1.20
C GLN A 200 -4.03 -23.46 -2.43
N HIS A 201 -2.71 -23.36 -2.32
CA HIS A 201 -1.77 -24.17 -3.09
C HIS A 201 -1.05 -25.08 -2.10
N SER A 202 -1.27 -26.38 -2.22
CA SER A 202 -0.43 -27.45 -1.69
C SER A 202 -0.66 -28.68 -2.56
N GLY A 203 0.43 -29.19 -3.14
CA GLY A 203 0.49 -30.27 -4.12
C GLY A 203 1.74 -30.11 -4.95
#